data_AF-C6WX26-F1
#
_entry.id   AF-C6WX26-F1
#
_cell.length_a   1.000
_cell.length_b   1.000
_cell.length_c   1.000
_cell.angle_alpha   90.00
_cell.angle_beta   90.00
_cell.angle_gamma   90.00
#
_symmetry.space_group_name_H-M   'P 1'
#
loop_
_entity.id
_entity.type
_entity.pdbx_description
1 polymer ?
#
loop_
_entity_poly.entity_id
_entity_poly.type
_entity_poly.pdbx_seq_one_letter_code
_entity_poly.pdbx_strand_id
1 'polypeptide(L)'
;MKMRTRPGTRLMGLLLVMNMAVAGISHAGEIVTKDDFRRPEGIPSPSSNPLTEDKANLGKTLFFDARLSRDNSMSCATCHAPDKRWSDGRLRPLGSEHVANARRTPTVLNSAWLSALMWDGRAGSLEAQAVLPITTPHEMNFDMPSVVARLESIQGYRPLFTQAFGDATVNKKRITEALASFERTLVSNAAPFDRWVAGDESAISERSKHGFKLFTGKAQCASCHKSWRFTDDSFHDIGLRTEDIGRGAKVPPQVTLMQYAFKTPSLRDLPINGPYMHDGAMSGLDEVVKHYEKGGIDRKSRSLEMKPFELTDAERLSLIEFVKTLDGGALKVDYPRMPQ
;
A
#
# COMPACT_ATOMS: atom_id res chain seq x y z
N MET A 1 -88.60 -17.40 16.18
CA MET A 1 -89.38 -18.45 15.50
C MET A 1 -89.40 -18.15 13.99
N LYS A 2 -89.04 -19.14 13.17
CA LYS A 2 -89.02 -19.20 11.69
C LYS A 2 -87.83 -18.58 10.91
N MET A 3 -87.04 -19.53 10.41
CA MET A 3 -86.04 -19.54 9.35
C MET A 3 -86.46 -18.91 8.01
N ARG A 4 -85.47 -18.47 7.21
CA ARG A 4 -85.18 -18.91 5.81
C ARG A 4 -83.98 -18.11 5.24
N THR A 5 -82.77 -18.68 5.26
CA THR A 5 -82.04 -19.32 4.14
C THR A 5 -81.87 -18.51 2.85
N ARG A 6 -80.62 -18.17 2.51
CA ARG A 6 -80.11 -18.19 1.13
C ARG A 6 -78.73 -18.89 1.12
N PRO A 7 -78.44 -19.78 0.15
CA PRO A 7 -77.19 -20.52 0.11
C PRO A 7 -76.06 -19.67 -0.48
N GLY A 8 -74.90 -19.69 0.19
CA GLY A 8 -73.66 -19.10 -0.30
C GLY A 8 -73.00 -20.00 -1.33
N THR A 9 -72.67 -19.42 -2.48
CA THR A 9 -71.90 -20.00 -3.58
C THR A 9 -70.50 -20.37 -3.09
N ARG A 10 -70.12 -21.65 -3.15
CA ARG A 10 -68.74 -22.10 -2.94
C ARG A 10 -67.93 -21.74 -4.19
N LEU A 11 -67.11 -20.69 -4.11
CA LEU A 11 -66.09 -20.42 -5.12
C LEU A 11 -64.87 -21.31 -4.82
N MET A 12 -64.65 -22.31 -5.67
CA MET A 12 -63.48 -23.19 -5.62
C MET A 12 -62.26 -22.37 -6.06
N GLY A 13 -61.45 -21.93 -5.10
CA GLY A 13 -60.22 -21.19 -5.37
C GLY A 13 -59.18 -22.11 -6.02
N LEU A 14 -58.86 -21.84 -7.28
CA LEU A 14 -57.76 -22.46 -8.01
C LEU A 14 -56.43 -21.92 -7.42
N LEU A 15 -55.75 -22.73 -6.60
CA LEU A 15 -54.40 -22.42 -6.10
C LEU A 15 -53.42 -22.57 -7.27
N LEU A 16 -53.07 -21.45 -7.90
CA LEU A 16 -52.01 -21.36 -8.89
C LEU A 16 -50.66 -21.48 -8.16
N VAL A 17 -50.05 -22.67 -8.20
CA VAL A 17 -48.68 -22.87 -7.71
C VAL A 17 -47.73 -22.22 -8.72
N MET A 18 -47.32 -21.00 -8.42
CA MET A 18 -46.36 -20.25 -9.22
C MET A 18 -44.96 -20.78 -8.91
N ASN A 19 -44.47 -21.70 -9.73
CA ASN A 19 -43.08 -22.14 -9.72
C ASN A 19 -42.18 -20.94 -10.07
N MET A 20 -41.61 -20.28 -9.06
CA MET A 20 -40.50 -19.36 -9.28
C MET A 20 -39.27 -20.18 -9.67
N ALA A 21 -38.99 -20.25 -10.96
CA ALA A 21 -37.67 -20.59 -11.44
C ALA A 21 -36.70 -19.51 -10.94
N VAL A 22 -35.87 -19.87 -9.96
CA VAL A 22 -34.72 -19.06 -9.56
C VAL A 22 -33.72 -19.13 -10.72
N ALA A 23 -33.79 -18.15 -11.62
CA ALA A 23 -32.73 -17.91 -12.57
C ALA A 23 -31.48 -17.53 -11.74
N GLY A 24 -30.51 -18.43 -11.69
CA GLY A 24 -29.21 -18.13 -11.13
C GLY A 24 -28.60 -16.97 -11.91
N ILE A 25 -28.50 -15.81 -11.27
CA ILE A 25 -27.68 -14.71 -11.78
C ILE A 25 -26.24 -15.16 -11.59
N SER A 26 -25.69 -15.81 -12.61
CA SER A 26 -24.24 -15.91 -12.77
C SER A 26 -23.72 -14.48 -12.79
N HIS A 27 -23.03 -14.06 -11.72
CA HIS A 27 -22.23 -12.84 -11.76
C HIS A 27 -21.14 -13.10 -12.80
N ALA A 28 -21.35 -12.63 -14.04
CA ALA A 28 -20.27 -12.39 -14.95
C ALA A 28 -19.29 -11.48 -14.21
N GLY A 29 -18.06 -11.96 -13.98
CA GLY A 29 -17.04 -11.21 -13.27
C GLY A 29 -16.93 -9.81 -13.88
N GLU A 30 -16.97 -8.79 -13.04
CA GLU A 30 -16.90 -7.39 -13.45
C GLU A 30 -15.64 -7.20 -14.32
N ILE A 31 -15.82 -6.67 -15.54
CA ILE A 31 -14.73 -6.51 -16.49
C ILE A 31 -13.85 -5.36 -15.98
N VAL A 32 -12.65 -5.69 -15.50
CA VAL A 32 -11.66 -4.69 -15.07
C VAL A 32 -11.12 -3.93 -16.28
N THR A 33 -11.30 -2.62 -16.29
CA THR A 33 -10.89 -1.69 -17.35
C THR A 33 -9.74 -0.79 -16.89
N LYS A 34 -9.13 -0.05 -17.83
CA LYS A 34 -8.07 0.92 -17.49
C LYS A 34 -8.59 2.07 -16.62
N ASP A 35 -9.88 2.40 -16.71
CA ASP A 35 -10.48 3.49 -15.94
C ASP A 35 -10.59 3.19 -14.44
N ASP A 36 -10.61 1.90 -14.05
CA ASP A 36 -10.60 1.47 -12.64
C ASP A 36 -9.28 1.83 -11.93
N PHE A 37 -8.26 2.20 -12.70
CA PHE A 37 -6.94 2.60 -12.21
C PHE A 37 -6.72 4.12 -12.31
N ARG A 38 -7.76 4.89 -12.63
CA ARG A 38 -7.68 6.35 -12.72
C ARG A 38 -7.27 6.96 -11.39
N ARG A 39 -6.29 7.87 -11.45
CA ARG A 39 -5.80 8.59 -10.27
C ARG A 39 -6.94 9.41 -9.64
N PRO A 40 -7.01 9.47 -8.30
CA PRO A 40 -7.98 10.31 -7.60
C PRO A 40 -7.58 11.78 -7.72
N GLU A 41 -8.57 12.64 -7.51
CA GLU A 41 -8.35 14.07 -7.33
C GLU A 41 -8.01 14.36 -5.86
N GLY A 42 -7.03 15.25 -5.64
CA GLY A 42 -6.62 15.69 -4.32
C GLY A 42 -5.84 14.64 -3.51
N ILE A 43 -5.28 15.09 -2.39
CA ILE A 43 -4.52 14.26 -1.46
C ILE A 43 -5.37 14.10 -0.19
N PRO A 44 -5.72 12.87 0.23
CA PRO A 44 -6.51 12.66 1.43
C PRO A 44 -5.70 13.05 2.68
N SER A 45 -6.36 13.69 3.63
CA SER A 45 -5.84 13.95 4.96
C SER A 45 -6.95 13.84 6.00
N PRO A 46 -6.70 13.28 7.19
CA PRO A 46 -7.71 13.18 8.23
C PRO A 46 -8.07 14.58 8.75
N SER A 47 -9.33 14.77 9.16
CA SER A 47 -9.78 16.04 9.75
C SER A 47 -9.04 16.41 11.05
N SER A 48 -8.51 15.41 11.77
CA SER A 48 -7.68 15.61 12.96
C SER A 48 -6.28 16.16 12.64
N ASN A 49 -5.79 15.96 11.43
CA ASN A 49 -4.51 16.47 10.95
C ASN A 49 -4.61 16.89 9.48
N PRO A 50 -5.27 18.03 9.19
CA PRO A 50 -5.39 18.54 7.82
C PRO A 50 -4.01 18.86 7.27
N LEU A 51 -3.81 18.54 5.99
CA LEU A 51 -2.59 18.85 5.26
C LEU A 51 -2.47 20.37 5.06
N THR A 52 -1.39 20.96 5.56
CA THR A 52 -1.00 22.36 5.30
C THR A 52 0.44 22.41 4.84
N GLU A 53 0.79 23.46 4.10
CA GLU A 53 2.17 23.68 3.64
C GLU A 53 3.15 23.80 4.81
N ASP A 54 2.79 24.53 5.86
CA ASP A 54 3.64 24.73 7.03
C ASP A 54 3.94 23.42 7.78
N LYS A 55 2.92 22.55 7.96
CA LYS A 55 3.13 21.23 8.55
C LYS A 55 3.99 20.34 7.66
N ALA A 56 3.78 20.39 6.34
CA ALA A 56 4.60 19.63 5.39
C ALA A 56 6.05 20.11 5.37
N ASN A 57 6.29 21.42 5.52
CA ASN A 57 7.64 22.00 5.58
C ASN A 57 8.37 21.61 6.88
N LEU A 58 7.70 21.67 8.03
CA LEU A 58 8.24 21.14 9.28
C LEU A 58 8.48 19.62 9.17
N GLY A 59 7.53 18.89 8.62
CA GLY A 59 7.63 17.44 8.39
C GLY A 59 8.81 17.06 7.52
N LYS A 60 9.03 17.80 6.42
CA LYS A 60 10.20 17.65 5.55
C LYS A 60 11.48 17.84 6.33
N THR A 61 11.55 18.91 7.13
CA THR A 61 12.72 19.18 7.97
C THR A 61 13.01 18.01 8.91
N LEU A 62 11.99 17.51 9.62
CA LEU A 62 12.10 16.36 10.52
C LEU A 62 12.49 15.06 9.78
N PHE A 63 11.93 14.81 8.60
CA PHE A 63 12.16 13.59 7.81
C PHE A 63 13.63 13.41 7.42
N PHE A 64 14.34 14.52 7.18
CA PHE A 64 15.77 14.55 6.85
C PHE A 64 16.68 14.79 8.07
N ASP A 65 16.14 14.96 9.28
CA ASP A 65 16.94 15.29 10.46
C ASP A 65 17.41 14.02 11.18
N ALA A 66 18.71 13.73 11.06
CA ALA A 66 19.32 12.58 11.72
C ALA A 66 19.26 12.65 13.25
N ARG A 67 19.02 13.84 13.83
CA ARG A 67 18.89 14.04 15.28
C ARG A 67 17.65 13.37 15.88
N LEU A 68 16.73 12.86 15.05
CA LEU A 68 15.64 11.99 15.48
C LEU A 68 16.10 10.57 15.89
N SER A 69 17.31 10.17 15.52
CA SER A 69 17.94 8.92 16.00
C SER A 69 18.80 9.14 17.23
N ARG A 70 18.94 8.12 18.07
CA ARG A 70 19.66 8.23 19.36
C ARG A 70 21.07 8.77 19.21
N ASP A 71 21.80 8.28 18.21
CA ASP A 71 23.21 8.59 17.94
C ASP A 71 23.41 9.66 16.85
N ASN A 72 22.33 10.30 16.38
CA ASN A 72 22.34 11.30 15.32
C ASN A 72 22.83 10.78 13.95
N SER A 73 22.78 9.47 13.69
CA SER A 73 23.28 8.85 12.45
C SER A 73 22.21 8.55 11.41
N MET A 74 20.94 8.45 11.82
CA MET A 74 19.83 8.00 10.97
C MET A 74 18.66 8.97 10.98
N SER A 75 18.11 9.23 9.80
CA SER A 75 16.83 9.94 9.58
C SER A 75 15.86 9.03 8.82
N CYS A 76 14.62 9.47 8.63
CA CYS A 76 13.67 8.76 7.76
C CYS A 76 14.24 8.63 6.33
N ALA A 77 14.90 9.69 5.84
CA ALA A 77 15.53 9.71 4.52
C ALA A 77 16.71 8.75 4.35
N THR A 78 17.31 8.25 5.43
CA THR A 78 18.36 7.23 5.38
C THR A 78 17.84 5.91 4.80
N CYS A 79 16.60 5.54 5.13
CA CYS A 79 15.95 4.31 4.64
C CYS A 79 14.91 4.60 3.54
N HIS A 80 14.43 5.83 3.43
CA HIS A 80 13.46 6.24 2.41
C HIS A 80 14.07 7.33 1.52
N ALA A 81 15.13 6.98 0.79
CA ALA A 81 15.94 7.94 0.08
C ALA A 81 15.27 8.39 -1.25
N PRO A 82 15.22 9.70 -1.55
CA PRO A 82 14.59 10.21 -2.77
C PRO A 82 15.16 9.60 -4.06
N ASP A 83 16.47 9.37 -4.13
CA ASP A 83 17.17 8.79 -5.29
C ASP A 83 17.02 7.26 -5.40
N LYS A 84 16.43 6.62 -4.38
CA LYS A 84 16.14 5.17 -4.33
C LYS A 84 14.63 4.90 -4.33
N ARG A 85 13.86 5.77 -5.00
CA ARG A 85 12.38 5.67 -5.08
C ARG A 85 11.73 5.64 -3.70
N TRP A 86 12.28 6.40 -2.77
CA TRP A 86 11.80 6.52 -1.39
C TRP A 86 11.80 5.21 -0.61
N SER A 87 12.71 4.30 -1.00
CA SER A 87 13.10 3.07 -0.30
C SER A 87 14.60 3.15 -0.01
N ASP A 88 15.21 2.06 0.46
CA ASP A 88 16.60 2.03 0.95
C ASP A 88 17.61 1.59 -0.12
N GLY A 89 17.13 1.05 -1.25
CA GLY A 89 17.98 0.51 -2.32
C GLY A 89 18.89 -0.65 -1.90
N ARG A 90 18.68 -1.23 -0.72
CA ARG A 90 19.50 -2.35 -0.21
C ARG A 90 19.16 -3.64 -0.94
N LEU A 91 20.06 -4.63 -0.89
CA LEU A 91 19.75 -5.98 -1.38
C LEU A 91 19.08 -6.84 -0.30
N ARG A 92 19.47 -6.65 0.96
CA ARG A 92 18.88 -7.33 2.11
C ARG A 92 18.17 -6.32 3.02
N PRO A 93 17.14 -6.74 3.77
CA PRO A 93 16.53 -5.94 4.81
C PRO A 93 17.56 -5.31 5.77
N LEU A 94 17.27 -4.10 6.23
CA LEU A 94 18.07 -3.44 7.26
C LEU A 94 18.12 -4.32 8.52
N GLY A 95 19.32 -4.51 9.07
CA GLY A 95 19.50 -5.32 10.28
C GLY A 95 19.34 -6.84 10.09
N SER A 96 19.20 -7.34 8.86
CA SER A 96 19.00 -8.78 8.57
C SER A 96 20.07 -9.73 9.14
N GLU A 97 21.28 -9.24 9.42
CA GLU A 97 22.34 -10.03 10.06
C GLU A 97 22.03 -10.37 11.53
N HIS A 98 21.13 -9.61 12.18
CA HIS A 98 20.84 -9.72 13.62
C HIS A 98 19.34 -9.70 13.98
N VAL A 99 18.48 -9.42 13.01
CA VAL A 99 17.02 -9.32 13.19
C VAL A 99 16.36 -10.45 12.42
N ALA A 100 15.82 -11.42 13.15
CA ALA A 100 15.03 -12.49 12.57
C ALA A 100 13.81 -11.91 11.83
N ASN A 101 13.53 -12.43 10.63
CA ASN A 101 12.44 -11.96 9.77
C ASN A 101 12.48 -10.44 9.50
N ALA A 102 13.69 -9.87 9.39
CA ALA A 102 13.86 -8.49 8.95
C ALA A 102 13.17 -8.26 7.60
N ARG A 103 12.56 -7.09 7.43
CA ARG A 103 11.77 -6.76 6.23
C ARG A 103 12.40 -5.62 5.44
N ARG A 104 12.28 -5.69 4.12
CA ARG A 104 12.66 -4.65 3.16
C ARG A 104 11.94 -3.35 3.48
N THR A 105 12.62 -2.23 3.33
CA THR A 105 12.01 -0.91 3.51
C THR A 105 11.03 -0.63 2.37
N PRO A 106 9.71 -0.54 2.62
CA PRO A 106 8.75 -0.19 1.57
C PRO A 106 8.96 1.27 1.13
N THR A 107 8.46 1.63 -0.05
CA THR A 107 8.43 3.05 -0.45
C THR A 107 7.42 3.84 0.39
N VAL A 108 7.71 5.12 0.67
CA VAL A 108 6.73 6.07 1.26
C VAL A 108 5.89 6.82 0.22
N LEU A 109 6.15 6.60 -1.08
CA LEU A 109 5.35 7.17 -2.16
C LEU A 109 3.88 6.76 -2.08
N ASN A 110 2.99 7.72 -2.31
CA ASN A 110 1.53 7.56 -2.31
C ASN A 110 0.96 7.02 -0.99
N SER A 111 1.68 7.21 0.12
CA SER A 111 1.28 6.69 1.42
C SER A 111 0.05 7.37 2.01
N ALA A 112 -0.32 8.56 1.52
CA ALA A 112 -1.53 9.27 1.93
C ALA A 112 -2.82 8.44 1.80
N TRP A 113 -2.87 7.53 0.83
CA TRP A 113 -4.05 6.71 0.53
C TRP A 113 -3.99 5.31 1.14
N LEU A 114 -2.90 4.94 1.83
CA LEU A 114 -2.78 3.63 2.46
C LEU A 114 -3.72 3.54 3.68
N SER A 115 -4.56 2.51 3.73
CA SER A 115 -5.38 2.20 4.90
C SER A 115 -4.63 1.41 5.97
N ALA A 116 -3.55 0.72 5.58
CA ALA A 116 -2.66 -0.02 6.46
C ALA A 116 -1.19 0.18 6.07
N LEU A 117 -0.35 0.41 7.08
CA LEU A 117 1.08 0.70 6.92
C LEU A 117 1.93 -0.44 7.47
N MET A 118 3.16 -0.52 6.95
CA MET A 118 4.06 -1.67 7.10
C MET A 118 3.58 -2.92 6.35
N TRP A 119 4.49 -3.88 6.18
CA TRP A 119 4.22 -5.16 5.52
C TRP A 119 3.15 -6.01 6.20
N ASP A 120 2.95 -5.86 7.51
CA ASP A 120 1.95 -6.57 8.33
C ASP A 120 0.79 -5.69 8.79
N GLY A 121 0.68 -4.46 8.27
CA GLY A 121 -0.44 -3.57 8.58
C GLY A 121 -0.55 -3.17 10.04
N ARG A 122 0.55 -3.19 10.80
CA ARG A 122 0.51 -2.94 12.25
C ARG A 122 0.27 -1.47 12.61
N ALA A 123 0.42 -0.55 11.66
CA ALA A 123 0.09 0.86 11.84
C ALA A 123 -1.13 1.24 10.99
N GLY A 124 -2.11 1.88 11.62
CA GLY A 124 -3.36 2.33 10.99
C GLY A 124 -3.34 3.79 10.52
N SER A 125 -2.26 4.53 10.75
CA SER A 125 -2.08 5.89 10.24
C SER A 125 -0.60 6.22 10.10
N LEU A 126 -0.27 7.23 9.28
CA LEU A 126 1.09 7.74 9.12
C LEU A 126 1.66 8.26 10.45
N GLU A 127 0.83 8.94 11.25
CA GLU A 127 1.23 9.43 12.56
C GLU A 127 1.63 8.28 13.51
N ALA A 128 0.88 7.17 13.49
CA ALA A 128 1.22 5.98 14.27
C ALA A 128 2.45 5.26 13.71
N GLN A 129 2.59 5.21 12.38
CA GLN A 129 3.73 4.60 11.71
C GLN A 129 5.03 5.32 12.05
N ALA A 130 5.05 6.66 12.05
CA ALA A 130 6.24 7.47 12.26
C ALA A 130 6.93 7.22 13.62
N VAL A 131 6.20 6.75 14.62
CA VAL A 131 6.75 6.38 15.93
C VAL A 131 7.58 5.08 15.87
N LEU A 132 7.16 4.14 15.00
CA LEU A 132 7.79 2.82 14.91
C LEU A 132 9.28 2.89 14.56
N PRO A 133 9.72 3.57 13.48
CA PRO A 133 11.13 3.61 13.12
C PRO A 133 11.98 4.37 14.15
N ILE A 134 11.43 5.45 14.72
CA ILE A 134 12.08 6.23 15.79
C ILE A 134 12.44 5.31 16.97
N THR A 135 11.50 4.47 17.38
CA THR A 135 11.63 3.64 18.59
C THR A 135 12.23 2.25 18.37
N THR A 136 12.43 1.81 17.12
CA THR A 136 12.89 0.45 16.84
C THR A 136 14.41 0.33 17.04
N PRO A 137 14.90 -0.64 17.86
CA PRO A 137 16.32 -0.71 18.24
C PRO A 137 17.33 -0.86 17.11
N HIS A 138 16.96 -1.51 16.01
CA HIS A 138 17.83 -1.69 14.83
C HIS A 138 17.59 -0.64 13.73
N GLU A 139 16.74 0.36 14.02
CA GLU A 139 16.48 1.51 13.16
C GLU A 139 17.05 2.76 13.84
N MET A 140 16.20 3.68 14.33
CA MET A 140 16.67 4.95 14.93
C MET A 140 16.91 4.87 16.44
N ASN A 141 16.44 3.79 17.09
CA ASN A 141 16.73 3.40 18.47
C ASN A 141 16.59 4.51 19.54
N PHE A 142 15.55 5.34 19.45
CA PHE A 142 15.35 6.46 20.37
C PHE A 142 13.95 6.48 20.97
N ASP A 143 13.80 7.01 22.18
CA ASP A 143 12.49 7.16 22.82
C ASP A 143 11.88 8.54 22.49
N MET A 144 10.55 8.57 22.35
CA MET A 144 9.84 9.81 22.00
C MET A 144 10.05 10.95 23.01
N PRO A 145 10.07 10.74 24.34
CA PRO A 145 10.40 11.81 25.29
C PRO A 145 11.76 12.45 25.02
N SER A 146 12.80 11.65 24.76
CA SER A 146 14.13 12.16 24.44
C SER A 146 14.19 12.88 23.09
N VAL A 147 13.42 12.42 22.09
CA VAL A 147 13.26 13.16 20.82
C VAL A 147 12.64 14.53 21.06
N VAL A 148 11.56 14.61 21.85
CA VAL A 148 10.91 15.88 22.19
C VAL A 148 11.90 16.84 22.87
N ALA A 149 12.56 16.39 23.94
CA ALA A 149 13.53 17.21 24.67
C ALA A 149 14.70 17.70 23.78
N ARG A 150 15.14 16.86 22.82
CA ARG A 150 16.18 17.23 21.87
C ARG A 150 15.71 18.28 20.85
N LEU A 151 14.50 18.14 20.32
CA LEU A 151 13.96 19.12 19.38
C LEU A 151 13.65 20.46 20.07
N GLU A 152 13.23 20.44 21.34
CA GLU A 152 13.01 21.64 22.15
C GLU A 152 14.29 22.45 22.41
N SER A 153 15.45 21.78 22.52
CA SER A 153 16.73 22.45 22.77
C SER A 153 17.34 23.13 21.53
N ILE A 154 16.80 22.85 20.33
CA ILE A 154 17.26 23.41 19.06
C ILE A 154 16.40 24.65 18.75
N GLN A 155 16.99 25.84 18.90
CA GLN A 155 16.25 27.10 18.78
C GLN A 155 15.58 27.28 17.42
N GLY A 156 16.21 26.80 16.34
CA GLY A 156 15.68 26.90 14.99
C GLY A 156 14.38 26.12 14.74
N TYR A 157 13.99 25.16 15.60
CA TYR A 157 12.70 24.47 15.45
C TYR A 157 11.51 25.31 15.92
N ARG A 158 11.69 26.21 16.89
CA ARG A 158 10.60 27.04 17.45
C ARG A 158 9.78 27.77 16.38
N PRO A 159 10.38 28.52 15.43
CA PRO A 159 9.59 29.18 14.37
C PRO A 159 8.86 28.19 13.46
N LEU A 160 9.43 27.01 13.17
CA LEU A 160 8.79 25.99 12.33
C LEU A 160 7.55 25.39 13.02
N PHE A 161 7.62 25.13 14.33
CA PHE A 161 6.46 24.67 15.09
C PHE A 161 5.38 25.76 15.20
N THR A 162 5.78 27.02 15.43
CA THR A 162 4.83 28.15 15.48
C THR A 162 4.10 28.31 14.15
N GLN A 163 4.79 28.22 13.01
CA GLN A 163 4.16 28.28 11.69
C GLN A 163 3.19 27.10 11.47
N ALA A 164 3.61 25.88 11.80
CA ALA A 164 2.82 24.68 11.55
C ALA A 164 1.60 24.52 12.49
N PHE A 165 1.67 25.02 13.73
CA PHE A 165 0.70 24.70 14.78
C PHE A 165 0.19 25.91 15.60
N GLY A 166 0.67 27.13 15.30
CA GLY A 166 0.26 28.37 15.97
C GLY A 166 1.09 28.73 17.22
N ASP A 167 1.93 27.82 17.72
CA ASP A 167 2.85 28.09 18.83
C ASP A 167 4.07 27.15 18.78
N ALA A 168 5.11 27.47 19.56
CA ALA A 168 6.40 26.77 19.53
C ALA A 168 6.43 25.43 20.31
N THR A 169 5.31 24.96 20.86
CA THR A 169 5.28 23.73 21.66
C THR A 169 5.65 22.53 20.80
N VAL A 170 6.65 21.77 21.25
CA VAL A 170 7.07 20.51 20.66
C VAL A 170 6.49 19.38 21.49
N ASN A 171 5.86 18.40 20.84
CA ASN A 171 5.41 17.19 21.50
C ASN A 171 5.30 16.05 20.48
N LYS A 172 5.15 14.81 20.98
CA LYS A 172 5.00 13.61 20.15
C LYS A 172 3.94 13.80 19.05
N LYS A 173 2.76 14.31 19.41
CA LYS A 173 1.64 14.49 18.47
C LYS A 173 2.05 15.40 17.30
N ARG A 174 2.57 16.59 17.58
CA ARG A 174 2.97 17.56 16.54
C ARG A 174 4.12 17.07 15.67
N ILE A 175 5.09 16.36 16.25
CA ILE A 175 6.17 15.70 15.48
C ILE A 175 5.59 14.71 14.48
N THR A 176 4.74 13.79 14.96
CA THR A 176 4.13 12.76 14.10
C THR A 176 3.17 13.36 13.07
N GLU A 177 2.44 14.41 13.41
CA GLU A 177 1.53 15.11 12.49
C GLU A 177 2.26 15.86 11.39
N ALA A 178 3.40 16.47 11.71
CA ALA A 178 4.25 17.13 10.72
C ALA A 178 4.88 16.09 9.77
N LEU A 179 5.51 15.03 10.31
CA LEU A 179 6.07 13.93 9.51
C LEU A 179 5.02 13.35 8.55
N ALA A 180 3.85 12.98 9.08
CA ALA A 180 2.74 12.47 8.29
C ALA A 180 2.24 13.47 7.24
N SER A 181 2.26 14.78 7.53
CA SER A 181 1.90 15.80 6.53
C SER A 181 2.89 15.83 5.38
N PHE A 182 4.19 15.74 5.65
CA PHE A 182 5.20 15.65 4.59
C PHE A 182 5.06 14.35 3.78
N GLU A 183 4.91 13.21 4.43
CA GLU A 183 4.71 11.92 3.75
C GLU A 183 3.50 11.94 2.80
N ARG A 184 2.42 12.65 3.17
CA ARG A 184 1.26 12.84 2.28
C ARG A 184 1.58 13.61 1.01
N THR A 185 2.57 14.50 1.03
CA THR A 185 3.00 15.24 -0.16
C THR A 185 3.84 14.41 -1.13
N LEU A 186 4.31 13.23 -0.71
CA LEU A 186 5.12 12.32 -1.52
C LEU A 186 4.24 11.53 -2.50
N VAL A 187 3.68 12.25 -3.47
CA VAL A 187 2.79 11.72 -4.50
C VAL A 187 3.59 11.50 -5.78
N SER A 188 3.53 10.31 -6.36
CA SER A 188 4.19 10.00 -7.63
C SER A 188 3.79 10.97 -8.73
N ASN A 189 4.70 11.30 -9.64
CA ASN A 189 4.32 12.02 -10.87
C ASN A 189 3.33 11.17 -11.71
N ALA A 190 2.74 11.78 -12.74
CA ALA A 190 1.95 11.05 -13.72
C ALA A 190 2.84 10.10 -14.53
N ALA A 191 2.63 8.79 -14.38
CA ALA A 191 3.35 7.75 -15.09
C ALA A 191 2.84 7.61 -16.54
N PRO A 192 3.60 6.96 -17.45
CA PRO A 192 3.11 6.63 -18.79
C PRO A 192 1.73 5.96 -18.80
N PHE A 193 1.48 5.03 -17.87
CA PHE A 193 0.16 4.41 -17.72
C PHE A 193 -0.95 5.42 -17.40
N ASP A 194 -0.68 6.39 -16.54
CA ASP A 194 -1.69 7.40 -16.17
C ASP A 194 -2.08 8.27 -17.37
N ARG A 195 -1.12 8.61 -18.24
CA ARG A 195 -1.40 9.34 -19.49
C ARG A 195 -2.24 8.49 -20.45
N TRP A 196 -2.01 7.18 -20.51
CA TRP A 196 -2.84 6.26 -21.30
C TRP A 196 -4.28 6.17 -20.78
N VAL A 197 -4.47 6.14 -19.46
CA VAL A 197 -5.80 6.22 -18.83
C VAL A 197 -6.47 7.57 -19.11
N ALA A 198 -5.70 8.66 -19.18
CA ALA A 198 -6.20 9.99 -19.52
C ALA A 198 -6.52 10.20 -21.02
N GLY A 199 -6.22 9.21 -21.89
CA GLY A 199 -6.59 9.23 -23.31
C GLY A 199 -5.43 9.39 -24.29
N ASP A 200 -4.19 9.53 -23.83
CA ASP A 200 -3.02 9.50 -24.70
C ASP A 200 -2.69 8.05 -25.10
N GLU A 201 -3.25 7.61 -26.23
CA GLU A 201 -3.05 6.26 -26.76
C GLU A 201 -1.59 5.97 -27.16
N SER A 202 -0.74 6.98 -27.29
CA SER A 202 0.68 6.84 -27.58
C SER A 202 1.57 6.77 -26.33
N ALA A 203 0.99 7.00 -25.14
CA ALA A 203 1.75 7.08 -23.89
C ALA A 203 2.47 5.77 -23.52
N ILE A 204 1.95 4.63 -23.97
CA ILE A 204 2.51 3.30 -23.77
C ILE A 204 2.46 2.49 -25.07
N SER A 205 3.35 1.52 -25.22
CA SER A 205 3.43 0.67 -26.42
C SER A 205 2.25 -0.31 -26.51
N GLU A 206 1.97 -0.83 -27.70
CA GLU A 206 0.99 -1.92 -27.88
C GLU A 206 1.36 -3.17 -27.08
N ARG A 207 2.67 -3.40 -26.84
CA ARG A 207 3.16 -4.48 -25.99
C ARG A 207 2.79 -4.26 -24.52
N SER A 208 2.91 -3.03 -24.01
CA SER A 208 2.44 -2.67 -22.66
C SER A 208 0.92 -2.76 -22.55
N LYS A 209 0.15 -2.36 -23.58
CA LYS A 209 -1.32 -2.54 -23.60
C LYS A 209 -1.70 -4.03 -23.55
N HIS A 210 -0.99 -4.88 -24.28
CA HIS A 210 -1.14 -6.33 -24.18
C HIS A 210 -0.78 -6.85 -22.78
N GLY A 211 0.28 -6.33 -22.17
CA GLY A 211 0.65 -6.60 -20.78
C GLY A 211 -0.45 -6.26 -19.78
N PHE A 212 -1.14 -5.13 -19.94
CA PHE A 212 -2.29 -4.78 -19.10
C PHE A 212 -3.46 -5.77 -19.28
N LYS A 213 -3.75 -6.21 -20.52
CA LYS A 213 -4.77 -7.24 -20.79
C LYS A 213 -4.43 -8.57 -20.10
N LEU A 214 -3.15 -8.95 -20.05
CA LEU A 214 -2.71 -10.13 -19.30
C LEU A 214 -2.89 -9.92 -17.80
N PHE A 215 -2.50 -8.75 -17.30
CA PHE A 215 -2.60 -8.37 -15.89
C PHE A 215 -4.04 -8.43 -15.34
N THR A 216 -5.02 -7.94 -16.09
CA THR A 216 -6.44 -7.95 -15.69
C THR A 216 -7.17 -9.24 -16.07
N GLY A 217 -6.68 -9.96 -17.08
CA GLY A 217 -7.27 -11.20 -17.57
C GLY A 217 -6.49 -12.43 -17.12
N LYS A 218 -5.72 -13.01 -18.04
CA LYS A 218 -5.10 -14.34 -17.92
C LYS A 218 -4.26 -14.54 -16.64
N ALA A 219 -3.49 -13.52 -16.23
CA ALA A 219 -2.60 -13.60 -15.06
C ALA A 219 -3.29 -13.17 -13.75
N GLN A 220 -4.51 -12.61 -13.83
CA GLN A 220 -5.36 -12.24 -12.69
C GLN A 220 -4.68 -11.37 -11.60
N CYS A 221 -3.59 -10.67 -11.92
CA CYS A 221 -2.83 -9.84 -10.98
C CYS A 221 -3.70 -8.73 -10.36
N ALA A 222 -4.68 -8.24 -11.13
CA ALA A 222 -5.67 -7.26 -10.67
C ALA A 222 -6.61 -7.79 -9.57
N SER A 223 -6.51 -9.06 -9.15
CA SER A 223 -7.27 -9.59 -8.01
C SER A 223 -6.82 -8.98 -6.67
N CYS A 224 -5.53 -8.66 -6.55
CA CYS A 224 -4.94 -7.99 -5.37
C CYS A 224 -4.41 -6.59 -5.73
N HIS A 225 -3.85 -6.42 -6.92
CA HIS A 225 -3.29 -5.13 -7.36
C HIS A 225 -4.35 -4.25 -8.03
N LYS A 226 -5.25 -3.71 -7.21
CA LYS A 226 -6.44 -2.94 -7.61
C LYS A 226 -6.26 -1.44 -7.44
N SER A 227 -7.24 -0.68 -7.91
CA SER A 227 -7.32 0.78 -7.81
C SER A 227 -6.14 1.49 -8.47
N TRP A 228 -6.16 2.81 -8.45
CA TRP A 228 -5.07 3.60 -9.01
C TRP A 228 -3.69 3.22 -8.43
N ARG A 229 -3.56 2.81 -7.17
CA ARG A 229 -2.26 2.45 -6.58
C ARG A 229 -1.77 1.03 -6.91
N PHE A 230 -2.55 0.22 -7.63
CA PHE A 230 -2.20 -1.19 -7.85
C PHE A 230 -1.98 -1.94 -6.54
N THR A 231 -2.89 -1.75 -5.58
CA THR A 231 -2.95 -2.42 -4.28
C THR A 231 -4.39 -2.34 -3.77
N ASP A 232 -4.86 -3.42 -3.17
CA ASP A 232 -6.12 -3.48 -2.43
C ASP A 232 -5.98 -3.12 -0.95
N ASP A 233 -4.73 -2.86 -0.51
CA ASP A 233 -4.33 -2.68 0.90
C ASP A 233 -4.72 -3.85 1.84
N SER A 234 -5.06 -5.00 1.26
CA SER A 234 -5.41 -6.22 1.97
C SER A 234 -4.17 -7.08 2.19
N PHE A 235 -4.35 -8.19 2.90
CA PHE A 235 -3.28 -9.11 3.31
C PHE A 235 -3.49 -10.45 2.64
N HIS A 236 -2.46 -10.90 1.93
CA HIS A 236 -2.49 -12.16 1.19
C HIS A 236 -1.25 -12.97 1.47
N ASP A 237 -1.43 -14.27 1.65
CA ASP A 237 -0.35 -15.23 1.60
C ASP A 237 -0.14 -15.69 0.15
N ILE A 238 0.94 -15.22 -0.47
CA ILE A 238 1.30 -15.54 -1.85
C ILE A 238 2.03 -16.90 -1.97
N GLY A 239 2.11 -17.70 -0.92
CA GLY A 239 2.85 -18.96 -0.92
C GLY A 239 4.38 -18.78 -1.05
N LEU A 240 4.93 -17.67 -0.54
CA LEU A 240 6.39 -17.50 -0.46
C LEU A 240 6.96 -18.42 0.64
N ARG A 241 8.10 -19.08 0.37
CA ARG A 241 8.81 -19.87 1.38
C ARG A 241 9.50 -18.91 2.36
N THR A 242 8.94 -18.78 3.55
CA THR A 242 9.44 -17.91 4.63
C THR A 242 9.00 -18.45 5.99
N GLU A 243 9.73 -18.10 7.04
CA GLU A 243 9.34 -18.31 8.44
C GLU A 243 8.58 -17.10 9.01
N ASP A 244 8.56 -15.97 8.30
CA ASP A 244 7.82 -14.78 8.70
C ASP A 244 6.31 -14.98 8.47
N ILE A 245 5.57 -15.14 9.56
CA ILE A 245 4.12 -15.30 9.54
C ILE A 245 3.36 -13.99 9.27
N GLY A 246 4.05 -12.86 9.06
CA GLY A 246 3.46 -11.61 8.59
C GLY A 246 2.39 -11.06 9.54
N ARG A 247 1.21 -10.77 8.98
CA ARG A 247 0.02 -10.34 9.73
C ARG A 247 -0.43 -11.37 10.78
N GLY A 248 -0.11 -12.64 10.57
CA GLY A 248 -0.43 -13.75 11.48
C GLY A 248 0.09 -13.54 12.90
N ALA A 249 1.20 -12.83 13.06
CA ALA A 249 1.75 -12.46 14.38
C ALA A 249 0.89 -11.44 15.16
N LYS A 250 -0.12 -10.85 14.53
CA LYS A 250 -1.00 -9.81 15.09
C LYS A 250 -2.44 -10.27 15.27
N VAL A 251 -2.74 -11.53 14.96
CA VAL A 251 -4.10 -12.09 15.05
C VAL A 251 -4.06 -13.49 15.68
N PRO A 252 -5.18 -14.00 16.19
CA PRO A 252 -5.24 -15.37 16.70
C PRO A 252 -4.82 -16.40 15.63
N PRO A 253 -4.09 -17.47 15.99
CA PRO A 253 -3.62 -18.49 15.04
C PRO A 253 -4.74 -19.16 14.23
N GLN A 254 -5.97 -19.14 14.74
CA GLN A 254 -7.16 -19.70 14.09
C GLN A 254 -7.58 -18.88 12.86
N VAL A 255 -7.18 -17.61 12.78
CA VAL A 255 -7.37 -16.76 11.59
C VAL A 255 -6.37 -17.21 10.51
N THR A 256 -6.63 -18.38 9.94
CA THR A 256 -5.68 -19.13 9.11
C THR A 256 -5.22 -18.31 7.90
N LEU A 257 -6.13 -17.59 7.24
CA LEU A 257 -5.80 -16.77 6.06
C LEU A 257 -4.82 -15.63 6.33
N MET A 258 -4.63 -15.23 7.59
CA MET A 258 -3.67 -14.18 7.95
C MET A 258 -2.27 -14.73 8.26
N GLN A 259 -2.12 -16.05 8.40
CA GLN A 259 -0.81 -16.66 8.62
C GLN A 259 0.02 -16.53 7.34
N TYR A 260 1.26 -16.02 7.45
CA TYR A 260 2.12 -15.68 6.30
C TYR A 260 1.54 -14.63 5.34
N ALA A 261 0.50 -13.91 5.76
CA ALA A 261 -0.13 -12.91 4.93
C ALA A 261 0.58 -11.56 5.08
N PHE A 262 0.85 -10.93 3.94
CA PHE A 262 1.47 -9.61 3.86
C PHE A 262 0.60 -8.66 3.08
N LYS A 263 0.70 -7.38 3.41
CA LYS A 263 0.00 -6.33 2.70
C LYS A 263 0.42 -6.36 1.23
N THR A 264 -0.54 -6.30 0.31
CA THR A 264 -0.25 -6.08 -1.11
C THR A 264 0.56 -4.78 -1.24
N PRO A 265 1.78 -4.80 -1.81
CA PRO A 265 2.53 -3.58 -2.09
C PRO A 265 1.93 -2.88 -3.32
N SER A 266 2.02 -1.55 -3.34
CA SER A 266 1.73 -0.78 -4.55
C SER A 266 2.75 -1.13 -5.63
N LEU A 267 2.30 -1.19 -6.89
CA LEU A 267 3.20 -1.35 -8.05
C LEU A 267 3.66 0.00 -8.64
N ARG A 268 3.22 1.14 -8.09
CA ARG A 268 3.68 2.46 -8.55
C ARG A 268 5.12 2.68 -8.13
N ASP A 269 5.93 3.20 -9.07
CA ASP A 269 7.34 3.55 -8.86
C ASP A 269 8.19 2.42 -8.26
N LEU A 270 7.82 1.19 -8.60
CA LEU A 270 8.52 -0.01 -8.18
C LEU A 270 10.00 0.07 -8.63
N PRO A 271 10.98 -0.17 -7.72
CA PRO A 271 12.39 -0.26 -8.12
C PRO A 271 12.58 -1.35 -9.18
N ILE A 272 12.97 -0.98 -10.40
CA ILE A 272 12.95 -1.92 -11.54
C ILE A 272 14.03 -3.01 -11.48
N ASN A 273 15.04 -2.82 -10.63
CA ASN A 273 16.14 -3.76 -10.43
C ASN A 273 16.00 -4.56 -9.12
N GLY A 274 14.82 -4.50 -8.48
CA GLY A 274 14.56 -5.20 -7.23
C GLY A 274 15.51 -4.81 -6.08
N PRO A 275 15.73 -5.71 -5.13
CA PRO A 275 15.00 -6.97 -4.94
C PRO A 275 13.57 -6.75 -4.42
N TYR A 276 12.73 -7.76 -4.62
CA TYR A 276 11.30 -7.78 -4.36
C TYR A 276 10.93 -8.69 -3.18
N MET A 277 9.64 -8.68 -2.83
CA MET A 277 9.06 -9.31 -1.64
C MET A 277 9.45 -8.59 -0.34
N HIS A 278 8.85 -9.04 0.77
CA HIS A 278 9.10 -8.45 2.08
C HIS A 278 10.51 -8.74 2.60
N ASP A 279 11.17 -9.77 2.09
CA ASP A 279 12.48 -10.26 2.54
C ASP A 279 13.59 -10.03 1.50
N GLY A 280 13.26 -9.60 0.28
CA GLY A 280 14.23 -9.45 -0.80
C GLY A 280 14.55 -10.76 -1.52
N ALA A 281 13.73 -11.81 -1.38
CA ALA A 281 14.01 -13.14 -1.92
C ALA A 281 14.09 -13.22 -3.47
N MET A 282 13.61 -12.20 -4.19
CA MET A 282 13.59 -12.20 -5.66
C MET A 282 14.34 -11.00 -6.21
N SER A 283 15.28 -11.26 -7.11
CA SER A 283 16.19 -10.26 -7.68
C SER A 283 15.58 -9.49 -8.86
N GLY A 284 14.58 -10.07 -9.54
CA GLY A 284 14.05 -9.54 -10.79
C GLY A 284 12.55 -9.79 -10.96
N LEU A 285 11.88 -8.96 -11.76
CA LEU A 285 10.45 -9.11 -12.06
C LEU A 285 10.13 -10.44 -12.76
N ASP A 286 11.07 -11.02 -13.49
CA ASP A 286 10.91 -12.34 -14.10
C ASP A 286 10.73 -13.44 -13.03
N GLU A 287 11.51 -13.41 -11.94
CA GLU A 287 11.35 -14.34 -10.81
C GLU A 287 10.01 -14.11 -10.09
N VAL A 288 9.61 -12.84 -9.94
CA VAL A 288 8.31 -12.46 -9.37
C VAL A 288 7.17 -13.05 -10.18
N VAL A 289 7.16 -12.83 -11.50
CA VAL A 289 6.08 -13.36 -12.36
C VAL A 289 6.09 -14.89 -12.37
N LYS A 290 7.26 -15.54 -12.42
CA LYS A 290 7.37 -17.01 -12.35
C LYS A 290 6.89 -17.59 -11.03
N HIS A 291 7.01 -16.85 -9.92
CA HIS A 291 6.42 -17.26 -8.64
C HIS A 291 4.89 -17.29 -8.72
N TYR A 292 4.28 -16.24 -9.30
CA TYR A 292 2.83 -16.18 -9.51
C TYR A 292 2.33 -17.20 -10.53
N GLU A 293 3.06 -17.46 -11.62
CA GLU A 293 2.74 -18.54 -12.60
C GLU A 293 2.60 -19.91 -11.91
N LYS A 294 3.44 -20.19 -10.91
CA LYS A 294 3.42 -21.43 -10.12
C LYS A 294 2.32 -21.47 -9.04
N GLY A 295 1.72 -20.33 -8.71
CA GLY A 295 0.75 -20.21 -7.61
C GLY A 295 1.35 -20.30 -6.20
N GLY A 296 2.68 -20.21 -6.05
CA GLY A 296 3.36 -20.34 -4.75
C GLY A 296 3.27 -21.73 -4.10
N ILE A 297 3.87 -21.89 -2.90
CA ILE A 297 3.80 -23.14 -2.13
C ILE A 297 2.39 -23.38 -1.60
N ASP A 298 1.94 -24.63 -1.62
CA ASP A 298 0.64 -24.99 -1.05
C ASP A 298 0.68 -24.98 0.48
N ARG A 299 -0.25 -24.24 1.09
CA ARG A 299 -0.50 -24.21 2.54
C ARG A 299 -1.90 -23.67 2.81
N LYS A 300 -2.47 -24.01 3.98
CA LYS A 300 -3.85 -23.65 4.36
C LYS A 300 -4.15 -22.15 4.33
N SER A 301 -3.14 -21.32 4.55
CA SER A 301 -3.26 -19.86 4.57
C SER A 301 -3.18 -19.23 3.18
N ARG A 302 -2.70 -19.96 2.16
CA ARG A 302 -2.47 -19.43 0.82
C ARG A 302 -3.76 -18.82 0.27
N SER A 303 -3.65 -17.61 -0.24
CA SER A 303 -4.78 -16.87 -0.82
C SER A 303 -5.42 -17.68 -1.95
N LEU A 304 -6.75 -17.61 -2.04
CA LEU A 304 -7.54 -18.36 -3.04
C LEU A 304 -7.33 -17.83 -4.46
N GLU A 305 -6.81 -16.61 -4.57
CA GLU A 305 -6.44 -15.91 -5.78
C GLU A 305 -5.10 -16.44 -6.35
N MET A 306 -4.28 -17.13 -5.55
CA MET A 306 -3.01 -17.74 -5.99
C MET A 306 -3.24 -19.03 -6.80
N LYS A 307 -3.77 -18.87 -8.01
CA LYS A 307 -3.99 -19.95 -8.98
C LYS A 307 -2.85 -19.98 -9.99
N PRO A 308 -2.32 -21.16 -10.35
CA PRO A 308 -1.30 -21.26 -11.37
C PRO A 308 -1.86 -20.85 -12.74
N PHE A 309 -1.00 -20.29 -13.57
CA PHE A 309 -1.28 -19.91 -14.96
C PHE A 309 0.01 -20.00 -15.77
N GLU A 310 -0.12 -20.09 -17.10
CA GLU A 310 1.04 -20.22 -17.99
C GLU A 310 1.17 -18.99 -18.87
N LEU A 311 2.34 -18.35 -18.90
CA LEU A 311 2.67 -17.34 -19.89
C LEU A 311 3.75 -17.86 -20.84
N THR A 312 3.59 -17.55 -22.12
CA THR A 312 4.71 -17.58 -23.06
C THR A 312 5.75 -16.53 -22.67
N ASP A 313 7.00 -16.67 -23.12
CA ASP A 313 8.04 -15.67 -22.86
C ASP A 313 7.67 -14.28 -23.36
N ALA A 314 6.96 -14.21 -24.49
CA ALA A 314 6.46 -12.95 -25.05
C ALA A 314 5.36 -12.31 -24.18
N GLU A 315 4.45 -13.12 -23.63
CA GLU A 315 3.43 -12.66 -22.68
C GLU A 315 4.06 -12.16 -21.37
N ARG A 316 5.02 -12.92 -20.82
CA ARG A 316 5.75 -12.53 -19.61
C ARG A 316 6.48 -11.20 -19.79
N LEU A 317 7.17 -11.02 -20.92
CA LEU A 317 7.81 -9.76 -21.27
C LEU A 317 6.79 -8.62 -21.39
N SER A 318 5.65 -8.87 -22.02
CA SER A 318 4.58 -7.86 -22.15
C SER A 318 4.06 -7.42 -20.78
N LEU A 319 3.83 -8.35 -19.86
CA LEU A 319 3.41 -8.08 -18.49
C LEU A 319 4.45 -7.24 -17.72
N ILE A 320 5.74 -7.59 -17.83
CA ILE A 320 6.83 -6.84 -17.21
C ILE A 320 6.95 -5.43 -17.79
N GLU A 321 6.81 -5.27 -19.11
CA GLU A 321 6.79 -3.96 -19.76
C GLU A 321 5.60 -3.12 -19.32
N PHE A 322 4.44 -3.73 -19.12
CA PHE A 322 3.30 -3.04 -18.52
C PHE A 322 3.64 -2.52 -17.11
N VAL A 323 4.20 -3.35 -16.23
CA VAL A 323 4.57 -2.92 -14.86
C VAL A 323 5.57 -1.74 -14.90
N LYS A 324 6.48 -1.71 -15.87
CA LYS A 324 7.41 -0.58 -16.06
C LYS A 324 6.71 0.75 -16.42
N THR A 325 5.53 0.70 -17.02
CA THR A 325 4.75 1.92 -17.32
C THR A 325 4.16 2.61 -16.09
N LEU A 326 4.26 1.98 -14.92
CA LEU A 326 3.78 2.49 -13.63
C LEU A 326 4.81 3.37 -12.90
N ASP A 327 5.99 3.57 -13.51
CA ASP A 327 7.05 4.45 -13.01
C ASP A 327 6.78 5.90 -13.43
N GLY A 328 6.57 6.79 -12.44
CA GLY A 328 6.40 8.24 -12.64
C GLY A 328 7.73 9.00 -12.72
N GLY A 329 8.86 8.32 -12.57
CA GLY A 329 10.18 8.96 -12.49
C GLY A 329 10.46 9.56 -11.11
N ALA A 330 11.62 10.19 -10.98
CA ALA A 330 12.04 10.77 -9.70
C ALA A 330 11.13 11.95 -9.28
N LEU A 331 10.78 12.00 -7.99
CA LEU A 331 10.20 13.20 -7.40
C LEU A 331 11.30 14.21 -7.14
N LYS A 332 11.05 15.46 -7.54
CA LYS A 332 11.91 16.59 -7.15
C LYS A 332 11.60 16.96 -5.71
N VAL A 333 12.60 16.92 -4.84
CA VAL A 333 12.50 17.39 -3.46
C VAL A 333 13.68 18.28 -3.12
N ASP A 334 13.37 19.49 -2.70
CA ASP A 334 14.36 20.43 -2.18
C ASP A 334 14.69 20.07 -0.74
N TYR A 335 15.96 19.71 -0.52
CA TYR A 335 16.47 19.35 0.79
C TYR A 335 16.32 20.53 1.78
N PRO A 336 15.79 20.28 2.97
CA PRO A 336 15.62 21.32 3.98
C PRO A 336 16.97 21.79 4.52
N ARG A 337 17.08 23.09 4.80
CA ARG A 337 18.18 23.62 5.60
C ARG A 337 17.94 23.24 7.07
N MET A 338 18.84 22.47 7.67
CA MET A 338 18.69 22.03 9.05
C MET A 338 18.69 23.21 10.04
N PRO A 339 17.71 23.30 10.95
CA PRO A 339 17.68 24.32 11.99
C PRO A 339 18.87 24.14 12.96
N GLN A 340 19.46 25.27 13.34
CA GLN A 340 20.56 25.34 14.32
C GLN A 340 20.01 25.53 15.73
#